data_AF-A0A1G5UKF4-F1
#
_entry.id   AF-A0A1G5UKF4-F1
#
_cell.length_a   1.000
_cell.length_b   1.000
_cell.length_c   1.000
_cell.angle_alpha   90.00
_cell.angle_beta   90.00
_cell.angle_gamma   90.00
#
_symmetry.space_group_name_H-M   'P 1'
#
loop_
_entity.id
_entity.type
_entity.pdbx_description
1 polymer ?
#
loop_
_entity_poly.entity_id
_entity_poly.type
_entity_poly.pdbx_seq_one_letter_code
_entity_poly.pdbx_strand_id
1 'polypeptide(L)'
;MSSSLENLLLQELRDLTVRTEVLQVTLGTVISLMDATQRDTVIRMLADNLKMVGSEDPSGVAGATAKELIDYALLPASVMPGRPEEV
;
A
#
# COMPACT_ATOMS: atom_id res chain seq x y z
N MET A 1 -1.47 32.28 20.02
CA MET A 1 -1.28 32.47 18.57
C MET A 1 -0.36 31.38 18.06
N SER A 2 -0.90 30.27 17.53
CA SER A 2 -0.11 29.17 16.92
C SER A 2 -0.22 29.17 15.38
N SER A 3 -0.44 30.34 14.77
CA SER A 3 -1.25 30.39 13.54
C SER A 3 -0.52 30.25 12.20
N SER A 4 0.81 30.23 12.12
CA SER A 4 1.50 30.01 10.82
C SER A 4 2.23 28.68 10.75
N LEU A 5 2.97 28.30 11.81
CA LEU A 5 3.71 27.05 11.84
C LEU A 5 2.78 25.84 11.91
N GLU A 6 1.75 25.88 12.75
CA GLU A 6 0.78 24.78 12.86
C GLU A 6 0.01 24.59 11.54
N ASN A 7 -0.41 25.68 10.91
CA ASN A 7 -1.08 25.63 9.61
C ASN A 7 -0.17 25.11 8.49
N LEU A 8 1.11 25.49 8.48
CA LEU A 8 2.08 24.95 7.53
C LEU A 8 2.30 23.45 7.77
N LEU A 9 2.49 23.03 9.02
CA LEU A 9 2.66 21.62 9.37
C LEU A 9 1.43 20.78 8.99
N LEU A 10 0.22 21.29 9.22
CA LEU A 10 -1.01 20.62 8.79
C LEU A 10 -1.11 20.50 7.27
N GLN A 11 -0.65 21.51 6.53
CA GLN A 11 -0.63 21.47 5.07
C GLN A 11 0.39 20.45 4.56
N GLU A 12 1.61 20.45 5.10
CA GLU A 12 2.65 19.47 4.75
C GLU A 12 2.22 18.03 5.09
N LEU A 13 1.56 17.83 6.24
CA LEU A 13 1.01 16.52 6.61
C LEU A 13 -0.07 16.06 5.62
N ARG A 14 -0.99 16.95 5.21
CA ARG A 14 -2.00 16.61 4.19
C ARG A 14 -1.36 16.25 2.85
N ASP A 15 -0.38 17.02 2.40
CA ASP A 15 0.31 16.73 1.14
C ASP A 15 1.05 15.38 1.22
N LEU A 16 1.71 15.10 2.35
CA LEU A 16 2.36 13.81 2.58
C LEU A 16 1.36 12.65 2.60
N THR A 17 0.19 12.81 3.23
CA THR A 17 -0.88 11.80 3.20
C THR A 17 -1.32 11.51 1.77
N VAL A 18 -1.63 12.54 0.98
CA VAL A 18 -2.07 12.37 -0.43
C VAL A 18 -0.99 11.68 -1.26
N ARG A 19 0.28 12.07 -1.11
CA ARG A 19 1.39 11.43 -1.82
C ARG A 19 1.53 9.95 -1.45
N THR A 20 1.36 9.63 -0.17
CA THR A 20 1.43 8.25 0.33
C THR A 20 0.29 7.41 -0.24
N GLU A 21 -0.94 7.93 -0.26
CA GLU A 21 -2.10 7.26 -0.86
C GLU A 21 -1.89 7.00 -2.36
N VAL A 22 -1.43 8.01 -3.12
CA VAL A 22 -1.13 7.86 -4.56
C VAL A 22 -0.07 6.79 -4.80
N LEU A 23 1.00 6.80 -3.99
CA LEU A 23 2.07 5.79 -4.11
C LEU A 23 1.53 4.40 -3.80
N GLN A 24 0.73 4.26 -2.76
CA GLN A 24 0.15 2.98 -2.34
C GLN A 24 -0.79 2.41 -3.40
N VAL A 25 -1.69 3.22 -3.95
CA VAL A 25 -2.60 2.81 -5.05
C VAL A 25 -1.81 2.43 -6.30
N THR A 26 -0.76 3.19 -6.62
CA THR A 26 0.10 2.91 -7.78
C THR A 26 0.82 1.57 -7.60
N LEU A 27 1.39 1.31 -6.41
CA LEU A 27 2.05 0.04 -6.10
C LEU A 27 1.06 -1.13 -6.13
N GLY A 28 -0.12 -0.98 -5.54
CA GLY A 28 -1.18 -2.00 -5.60
C GLY A 28 -1.60 -2.33 -7.04
N THR A 29 -1.70 -1.31 -7.89
CA THR A 29 -2.00 -1.49 -9.32
C THR A 29 -0.88 -2.23 -10.05
N VAL A 30 0.39 -1.87 -9.79
CA VAL A 30 1.52 -2.58 -10.41
C VAL A 30 1.55 -4.04 -9.97
N ILE A 31 1.32 -4.32 -8.67
CA ILE A 31 1.28 -5.69 -8.13
C ILE A 31 0.13 -6.48 -8.76
N SER A 32 -1.04 -5.88 -8.93
CA SER A 32 -2.19 -6.58 -9.51
C SER A 32 -1.93 -7.00 -10.96
N LEU A 33 -1.12 -6.24 -11.71
CA LEU A 33 -0.75 -6.53 -13.09
C LEU A 33 0.38 -7.58 -13.25
N MET A 34 1.04 -7.97 -12.16
CA MET A 34 2.09 -8.99 -12.18
C MET A 34 1.54 -10.37 -12.55
N ASP A 35 2.41 -11.24 -13.06
CA ASP A 35 2.10 -12.67 -13.19
C ASP A 35 1.92 -13.33 -11.81
N ALA A 36 1.29 -14.51 -11.79
CA ALA A 36 0.95 -15.20 -10.54
C ALA A 36 2.16 -15.48 -9.64
N THR A 37 3.31 -15.84 -10.23
CA THR A 37 4.51 -16.21 -9.46
C THR A 37 5.14 -14.98 -8.79
N GLN A 38 5.23 -13.88 -9.52
CA GLN A 38 5.71 -12.60 -8.99
C GLN A 38 4.79 -12.09 -7.87
N ARG A 39 3.48 -12.15 -8.10
CA ARG A 39 2.48 -11.67 -7.15
C ARG A 39 2.46 -12.48 -5.86
N ASP A 40 2.53 -13.80 -5.94
CA ASP A 40 2.65 -14.68 -4.77
C ASP A 40 3.92 -14.40 -3.96
N THR A 41 5.02 -14.09 -4.65
CA THR A 41 6.27 -13.69 -4.00
C THR A 41 6.11 -12.39 -3.23
N VAL A 42 5.48 -11.38 -3.85
CA VAL A 42 5.20 -10.09 -3.19
C VAL A 42 4.27 -10.27 -2.00
N ILE A 43 3.18 -11.04 -2.13
CA ILE A 43 2.25 -11.32 -1.03
C ILE A 43 3.00 -11.95 0.15
N ARG A 44 3.88 -12.93 -0.11
CA ARG A 44 4.67 -13.58 0.94
C ARG A 44 5.60 -12.59 1.65
N MET A 45 6.31 -11.75 0.89
CA MET A 45 7.18 -10.73 1.45
C MET A 45 6.41 -9.71 2.30
N LEU A 46 5.24 -9.25 1.85
CA LEU A 46 4.38 -8.34 2.59
C LEU A 46 3.83 -9.00 3.87
N ALA A 47 3.41 -10.26 3.80
CA ALA A 47 2.90 -11.01 4.94
C ALA A 47 3.99 -11.29 6.00
N ASP A 48 5.24 -11.50 5.59
CA ASP A 48 6.35 -11.69 6.51
C ASP A 48 6.77 -10.37 7.17
N ASN A 49 6.77 -9.26 6.42
CA ASN A 49 6.96 -7.93 7.00
C ASN A 49 5.86 -7.60 8.01
N LEU A 50 4.59 -7.91 7.72
CA LEU A 50 3.47 -7.73 8.65
C LEU A 50 3.68 -8.41 10.01
N LYS A 51 4.28 -9.59 10.01
CA LYS A 51 4.58 -10.33 11.26
C LYS A 51 5.68 -9.66 12.08
N MET A 52 6.64 -9.00 11.43
CA MET A 52 7.76 -8.32 12.11
C MET A 52 7.35 -6.96 12.68
N VAL A 53 6.42 -6.27 12.02
CA VAL A 53 6.02 -4.89 12.32
C VAL A 53 5.23 -4.75 13.64
N GLY A 54 4.70 -5.85 14.19
CA GLY A 54 3.85 -5.85 15.39
C GLY A 54 4.47 -5.27 16.68
N SER A 55 5.79 -5.07 16.73
CA SER A 55 6.48 -4.37 17.83
C SER A 55 7.08 -3.01 17.46
N GLU A 56 7.20 -2.69 16.17
CA GLU A 56 7.91 -1.50 15.67
C GLU A 56 6.98 -0.43 15.07
N ASP A 57 5.70 -0.75 14.84
CA ASP A 57 4.66 0.16 14.36
C ASP A 57 3.49 0.28 15.35
N PRO A 58 3.66 1.05 16.43
CA PRO A 58 2.60 1.26 17.43
C PRO A 58 1.37 1.98 16.87
N SER A 59 1.49 2.64 15.71
CA SER A 59 0.38 3.28 15.00
C SER A 59 -0.40 2.32 14.09
N GLY A 60 0.15 1.14 13.78
CA GLY A 60 -0.46 0.15 12.88
C GLY A 60 -0.56 0.59 11.42
N VAL A 61 0.11 1.68 11.03
CA VAL A 61 0.04 2.27 9.69
C VAL A 61 0.71 1.38 8.64
N ALA A 62 1.92 0.89 8.92
CA ALA A 62 2.63 -0.03 8.04
C ALA A 62 1.86 -1.36 7.93
N GLY A 63 1.20 -1.79 9.02
CA GLY A 63 0.31 -2.93 9.01
C GLY A 63 -0.89 -2.76 8.08
N ALA A 64 -1.58 -1.62 8.16
CA ALA A 64 -2.71 -1.31 7.28
C ALA A 64 -2.28 -1.22 5.81
N THR A 65 -1.18 -0.52 5.51
CA THR A 65 -0.66 -0.37 4.15
C THR A 65 -0.27 -1.73 3.54
N ALA A 66 0.44 -2.59 4.27
CA ALA A 66 0.82 -3.90 3.77
C ALA A 66 -0.40 -4.80 3.50
N LYS A 67 -1.42 -4.74 4.36
CA LYS A 67 -2.69 -5.44 4.13
C LYS A 67 -3.38 -4.97 2.86
N GLU A 68 -3.52 -3.66 2.66
CA GLU A 68 -4.16 -3.11 1.46
C GLU A 68 -3.43 -3.50 0.18
N LEU A 69 -2.08 -3.52 0.19
CA LEU A 69 -1.30 -4.01 -0.96
C LEU A 69 -1.50 -5.50 -1.24
N ILE A 70 -1.67 -6.33 -0.20
CA ILE A 70 -2.05 -7.74 -0.35
C ILE A 70 -3.46 -7.85 -0.95
N ASP A 71 -4.41 -7.05 -0.48
CA ASP A 71 -5.76 -7.04 -1.02
C ASP A 71 -5.76 -6.69 -2.51
N TYR A 72 -4.95 -5.71 -2.95
CA TYR A 72 -4.73 -5.41 -4.37
C TYR A 72 -4.16 -6.60 -5.15
N ALA A 73 -3.20 -7.32 -4.57
CA ALA A 73 -2.60 -8.51 -5.18
C ALA A 73 -3.60 -9.67 -5.34
N LEU A 74 -4.61 -9.74 -4.47
CA LEU A 74 -5.61 -10.81 -4.50
C LEU A 74 -6.82 -10.48 -5.38
N LEU A 75 -6.92 -9.26 -5.95
CA LEU A 75 -8.02 -8.90 -6.82
C LEU A 75 -8.09 -9.84 -8.04
N PRO A 76 -9.29 -10.27 -8.47
CA PRO A 76 -9.41 -11.17 -9.61
C PRO A 76 -9.07 -10.48 -10.93
N ALA A 77 -8.63 -11.25 -11.93
CA ALA A 77 -8.30 -10.69 -13.26
C ALA A 77 -9.47 -9.97 -13.94
N SER A 78 -10.70 -10.41 -13.66
CA SER A 78 -11.92 -9.80 -14.19
C SER A 78 -12.15 -8.35 -13.78
N VAL A 79 -11.52 -7.87 -12.70
CA VAL A 79 -11.66 -6.49 -12.22
C VAL A 79 -10.40 -5.65 -12.45
N MET A 80 -9.39 -6.21 -13.13
CA MET A 80 -8.09 -5.57 -13.36
C MET A 80 -7.76 -5.48 -14.86
N PRO A 81 -8.11 -4.37 -15.53
CA PRO A 81 -7.78 -4.15 -16.93
C PRO A 81 -6.27 -4.23 -17.17
N GLY A 82 -5.84 -5.06 -18.12
CA GLY A 82 -4.42 -5.24 -18.47
C GLY A 82 -3.72 -6.39 -17.73
N ARG A 83 -4.39 -7.07 -16.79
CA ARG A 83 -3.87 -8.30 -16.18
C ARG A 83 -3.94 -9.47 -17.19
N PRO A 84 -2.87 -10.26 -17.36
CA PRO A 84 -2.91 -11.47 -18.18
C PRO A 84 -3.94 -12.47 -17.63
N GLU A 85 -4.72 -13.11 -18.50
CA GLU A 85 -5.57 -14.23 -18.09
C GLU A 85 -4.68 -15.38 -17.57
N GLU A 86 -5.06 -15.95 -16.43
CA GLU A 86 -4.38 -17.12 -15.88
C GLU A 86 -4.74 -18.32 -16.76
N VAL A 87 -3.75 -18.82 -17.51
CA VAL A 87 -3.86 -19.97 -18.43
C VAL A 87 -3.93 -21.29 -17.66
#